data_AF-A0A354GUL6-F1
#
_entry.id   AF-A0A354GUL6-F1
#
_cell.length_a   1.000
_cell.length_b   1.000
_cell.length_c   1.000
_cell.angle_alpha   90.00
_cell.angle_beta   90.00
_cell.angle_gamma   90.00
#
_symmetry.space_group_name_H-M   'P 1'
#
loop_
_entity.id
_entity.type
_entity.pdbx_description
1 polymer ?
#
loop_
_entity_poly.entity_id
_entity_poly.type
_entity_poly.pdbx_seq_one_letter_code
_entity_poly.pdbx_strand_id
1 'polypeptide(L)'
;DFVIATGATHSVGDLVRLAFDCVGLDWRGYVVQDPTLVRPAEVDLLIGDPSKAARELDWRPKVGFEELVRRMVEADMERLGGAAAANSGRV
;
A
#
# COMPACT_ATOMS: atom_id res chain seq x y z
N ASP A 1 -9.77 23.47 -10.28
CA ASP A 1 -8.98 22.35 -9.74
C ASP A 1 -9.10 21.08 -10.57
N PHE A 2 -8.09 20.21 -10.47
CA PHE A 2 -8.02 18.87 -11.04
C PHE A 2 -7.92 17.85 -9.90
N VAL A 3 -8.63 16.73 -10.00
CA VAL A 3 -8.50 15.61 -9.07
C VAL A 3 -7.56 14.59 -9.70
N ILE A 4 -6.51 14.22 -8.95
CA ILE A 4 -5.53 13.21 -9.35
C ILE A 4 -5.73 11.99 -8.47
N ALA A 5 -6.32 10.95 -9.03
CA ALA A 5 -6.65 9.71 -8.33
C ALA A 5 -6.71 8.55 -9.31
N THR A 6 -6.66 7.32 -8.81
CA THR A 6 -6.81 6.10 -9.62
C THR A 6 -8.26 5.84 -10.04
N GLY A 7 -9.24 6.44 -9.35
CA GLY A 7 -10.66 6.12 -9.51
C GLY A 7 -11.08 4.78 -8.91
N ALA A 8 -10.16 4.07 -8.25
CA ALA A 8 -10.41 2.79 -7.58
C ALA A 8 -10.25 2.93 -6.06
N THR A 9 -10.97 2.10 -5.32
CA THR A 9 -10.87 2.02 -3.86
C THR A 9 -10.54 0.61 -3.40
N HIS A 10 -9.82 0.51 -2.30
CA HIS A 10 -9.40 -0.74 -1.68
C HIS A 10 -9.43 -0.59 -0.17
N SER A 11 -9.79 -1.66 0.53
CA SER A 11 -9.73 -1.66 2.00
C SER A 11 -8.28 -1.78 2.48
N VAL A 12 -8.02 -1.37 3.73
CA VAL A 12 -6.73 -1.68 4.39
C VAL A 12 -6.51 -3.19 4.49
N GLY A 13 -7.59 -3.97 4.60
CA GLY A 13 -7.53 -5.43 4.58
C GLY A 13 -7.00 -5.99 3.24
N ASP A 14 -7.38 -5.39 2.10
CA ASP A 14 -6.87 -5.78 0.78
C ASP A 14 -5.38 -5.50 0.64
N LEU A 15 -4.95 -4.33 1.12
CA LEU A 15 -3.53 -3.95 1.17
C LEU A 15 -2.72 -4.97 1.97
N VAL A 16 -3.17 -5.25 3.20
CA VAL A 16 -2.50 -6.20 4.10
C VAL A 16 -2.44 -7.59 3.48
N ARG A 17 -3.58 -8.11 3.00
CA ARG A 17 -3.63 -9.43 2.37
C ARG A 17 -2.64 -9.53 1.22
N LEU A 18 -2.69 -8.58 0.29
CA LEU A 18 -1.82 -8.61 -0.89
C LEU A 18 -0.34 -8.49 -0.53
N ALA A 19 0.01 -7.66 0.45
CA ALA A 19 1.39 -7.50 0.88
C ALA A 19 1.95 -8.80 1.48
N PHE A 20 1.17 -9.50 2.30
CA PHE A 20 1.55 -10.79 2.88
C PHE A 20 1.57 -11.93 1.85
N ASP A 21 0.65 -11.93 0.89
CA ASP A 21 0.64 -12.88 -0.23
C ASP A 21 1.95 -12.79 -1.03
N CYS A 22 2.53 -11.59 -1.19
CA CYS A 22 3.81 -11.39 -1.90
C CYS A 22 5.00 -12.12 -1.24
N VAL A 23 4.91 -12.44 0.05
CA VAL A 23 5.96 -13.13 0.82
C VAL A 23 5.53 -14.51 1.31
N GLY A 24 4.37 -15.01 0.86
CA GLY A 24 3.87 -16.35 1.19
C GLY A 24 3.49 -16.53 2.66
N LEU A 25 3.00 -15.48 3.32
CA LEU A 25 2.58 -15.51 4.73
C LEU A 25 1.07 -15.30 4.87
N ASP A 26 0.43 -15.90 5.89
CA ASP A 26 -0.96 -15.58 6.25
C ASP A 26 -0.97 -14.41 7.24
N TRP A 27 -1.47 -13.25 6.80
CA TRP A 27 -1.52 -12.02 7.59
C TRP A 27 -2.26 -12.16 8.92
N ARG A 28 -3.20 -13.10 9.03
CA ARG A 28 -3.98 -13.34 10.26
C ARG A 28 -3.13 -13.80 11.44
N GLY A 29 -1.94 -14.35 11.17
CA GLY A 29 -0.98 -14.74 12.19
C GLY A 29 -0.16 -13.58 12.77
N TYR A 30 -0.21 -12.39 12.15
CA TYR A 30 0.72 -11.29 12.44
C TYR A 30 0.03 -9.96 12.75
N VAL A 31 -1.14 -9.70 12.16
CA VAL A 31 -1.82 -8.41 12.29
C VAL A 31 -2.76 -8.40 13.48
N VAL A 32 -2.64 -7.35 14.30
CA VAL A 32 -3.51 -7.08 15.44
C VAL A 32 -4.16 -5.70 15.29
N GLN A 33 -5.37 -5.54 15.81
CA GLN A 33 -6.03 -4.24 15.86
C GLN A 33 -5.65 -3.55 17.17
N ASP A 34 -5.06 -2.36 17.06
CA ASP A 34 -4.75 -1.50 18.20
C ASP A 34 -5.79 -0.37 18.27
N PRO A 35 -6.63 -0.29 19.32
CA PRO A 35 -7.61 0.78 19.49
C PRO A 35 -7.00 2.19 19.48
N THR A 36 -5.71 2.33 19.84
CA THR A 36 -5.02 3.63 19.84
C THR A 36 -4.75 4.17 18.44
N LEU A 37 -4.79 3.32 17.41
CA LEU A 37 -4.64 3.70 16.01
C LEU A 37 -5.99 4.03 15.34
N VAL A 38 -7.11 3.83 16.03
CA VAL A 38 -8.45 4.14 15.52
C VAL A 38 -8.73 5.62 15.72
N ARG A 39 -9.10 6.33 14.63
CA ARG A 39 -9.40 7.75 14.72
C ARG A 39 -10.86 7.96 15.15
N PRO A 40 -11.14 8.89 16.08
CA PRO A 40 -12.51 9.20 16.50
C PRO A 40 -13.43 9.71 15.38
N ALA A 41 -12.86 10.31 14.34
CA ALA A 41 -13.56 10.74 13.13
C ALA A 41 -12.89 10.09 11.92
N GLU A 42 -13.38 8.91 11.55
CA GLU A 42 -12.89 8.17 10.39
C GLU A 42 -13.56 8.68 9.11
N VAL A 43 -12.82 8.67 8.01
CA VAL A 43 -13.41 8.89 6.68
C VAL A 43 -13.54 7.52 6.04
N ASP A 44 -14.78 7.01 5.99
CA ASP A 44 -15.04 5.62 5.59
C ASP A 44 -14.62 5.31 4.15
N LEU A 45 -14.66 6.30 3.26
CA LEU A 45 -14.42 6.10 1.84
C LEU A 45 -13.82 7.33 1.17
N LEU A 46 -12.69 7.14 0.50
CA LEU A 46 -12.05 8.13 -0.36
C LEU A 46 -11.95 7.58 -1.78
N ILE A 47 -12.72 8.18 -2.70
CA ILE A 47 -12.68 7.88 -4.13
C ILE A 47 -12.63 9.22 -4.87
N GLY A 48 -11.51 9.48 -5.54
CA GLY A 48 -11.38 10.64 -6.42
C GLY A 48 -11.88 10.31 -7.83
N ASP A 49 -12.58 11.24 -8.47
CA ASP A 49 -12.95 11.17 -9.89
C ASP A 49 -11.90 11.89 -10.76
N PRO A 50 -11.01 11.17 -11.47
CA PRO A 50 -9.98 11.78 -12.32
C PRO A 50 -10.48 12.17 -13.72
N SER A 51 -11.79 12.08 -14.02
CA SER A 51 -12.33 12.28 -15.37
C SER A 51 -11.96 13.63 -15.99
N LYS A 52 -11.87 14.69 -15.17
CA LYS A 52 -11.42 16.01 -15.63
C LYS A 52 -9.95 16.00 -16.06
N ALA A 53 -9.06 15.40 -15.27
CA ALA A 53 -7.64 15.30 -15.57
C ALA A 53 -7.38 14.42 -16.81
N ALA A 54 -8.14 13.32 -16.95
CA ALA A 54 -8.06 12.46 -18.12
C ALA A 54 -8.47 13.19 -19.42
N ARG A 55 -9.50 14.04 -19.37
CA ARG A 55 -9.98 14.77 -20.55
C ARG A 55 -9.10 15.94 -20.95
N GLU A 56 -8.63 16.73 -19.98
CA GLU A 56 -7.97 18.01 -20.25
C GLU A 56 -6.44 17.91 -20.26
N LEU A 57 -5.87 16.90 -19.58
CA LEU A 57 -4.42 16.73 -19.45
C LEU A 57 -3.91 15.42 -20.07
N ASP A 58 -4.81 14.60 -20.63
CA ASP A 58 -4.54 13.20 -21.01
C ASP A 58 -3.84 12.41 -19.89
N TRP A 59 -4.14 12.76 -18.64
CA TRP A 59 -3.51 12.16 -17.48
C TRP A 59 -4.24 10.87 -17.09
N ARG A 60 -3.48 9.78 -16.93
CA ARG A 60 -3.98 8.49 -16.44
C ARG A 60 -2.96 7.84 -15.51
N PRO A 61 -3.40 7.15 -14.43
CA PRO A 61 -2.50 6.37 -13.59
C PRO A 61 -1.86 5.26 -14.42
N LYS A 62 -0.53 5.10 -14.31
CA LYS A 62 0.23 4.07 -15.03
C LYS A 62 0.44 2.79 -14.24
N VAL A 63 0.33 2.88 -12.92
CA VAL A 63 0.58 1.79 -11.98
C VAL A 63 -0.72 1.51 -11.24
N GLY A 64 -1.15 0.25 -11.28
CA GLY A 64 -2.34 -0.23 -10.57
C GLY A 64 -2.07 -0.47 -9.08
N PHE A 65 -3.13 -0.66 -8.30
CA PHE A 65 -3.02 -0.95 -6.86
C PHE A 65 -2.14 -2.18 -6.59
N GLU A 66 -2.42 -3.31 -7.24
CA GLU A 66 -1.70 -4.54 -6.95
C GLU A 66 -0.21 -4.47 -7.28
N GLU A 67 0.09 -3.86 -8.43
CA GLU A 67 1.46 -3.63 -8.89
C GLU A 67 2.21 -2.70 -7.95
N LEU A 68 1.57 -1.63 -7.48
CA LEU A 68 2.16 -0.71 -6.51
C LEU A 68 2.53 -1.43 -5.21
N VAL A 69 1.60 -2.21 -4.66
CA VAL A 69 1.84 -2.96 -3.41
C VAL A 69 3.01 -3.94 -3.58
N ARG A 70 3.06 -4.69 -4.68
CA ARG A 70 4.16 -5.61 -4.97
C ARG A 70 5.51 -4.90 -5.01
N ARG A 71 5.59 -3.76 -5.71
CA ARG A 71 6.81 -2.93 -5.80
C ARG A 71 7.25 -2.41 -4.43
N MET A 72 6.31 -2.02 -3.58
CA MET A 72 6.61 -1.58 -2.22
C MET A 72 7.20 -2.71 -1.37
N VAL A 73 6.58 -3.91 -1.42
CA VAL A 73 7.08 -5.08 -0.69
C VAL A 73 8.47 -5.49 -1.18
N GLU A 74 8.68 -5.56 -2.50
CA GLU A 74 9.99 -5.88 -3.08
C GLU A 74 11.08 -4.90 -2.60
N ALA A 75 10.80 -3.59 -2.65
CA ALA A 75 11.73 -2.57 -2.17
C ALA A 75 12.04 -2.71 -0.66
N ASP A 76 11.04 -3.03 0.17
CA ASP A 76 11.26 -3.25 1.60
C ASP A 76 12.02 -4.55 1.89
N MET A 77 11.80 -5.61 1.09
CA MET A 77 12.58 -6.84 1.18
C MET A 77 14.05 -6.62 0.79
N GLU A 78 14.32 -5.81 -0.23
CA GLU A 78 15.69 -5.41 -0.59
C GLU A 78 16.38 -4.62 0.54
N ARG A 79 15.67 -3.67 1.16
CA ARG A 79 16.18 -2.88 2.29
C ARG A 79 16.51 -3.76 3.50
N LEU A 80 15.64 -4.73 3.82
CA LEU A 80 15.86 -5.67 4.92
C LEU A 80 16.97 -6.68 4.61
N GLY A 81 17.05 -7.16 3.37
CA GLY A 81 18.14 -8.02 2.91
C GLY A 81 19.51 -7.34 2.97
N GLY A 82 19.56 -6.03 2.71
CA GLY A 82 20.76 -5.19 2.92
C GLY A 82 21.10 -4.97 4.40
N ALA A 83 20.11 -4.94 5.28
CA ALA A 83 20.29 -4.77 6.73
C ALA A 83 20.72 -6.07 7.45
N ALA A 84 20.29 -7.25 6.96
CA ALA A 84 20.68 -8.54 7.52
C ALA A 84 22.19 -8.82 7.42
N ALA A 85 22.86 -8.28 6.39
CA ALA A 85 24.32 -8.37 6.26
C ALA A 85 25.09 -7.51 7.29
N ALA A 86 24.46 -6.47 7.86
CA ALA A 86 25.12 -5.53 8.77
C ALA A 86 25.08 -5.95 10.26
N ASN A 87 24.16 -6.84 10.65
CA ASN A 87 23.96 -7.22 12.05
C ASN A 87 24.56 -8.59 12.45
N SER A 88 25.23 -9.31 11.55
CA SER A 88 25.89 -10.60 11.85
C SER A 88 27.28 -10.46 12.52
N GLY A 89 27.65 -9.26 12.99
CA GLY A 89 29.03 -8.92 13.36
C GLY A 89 29.31 -8.51 14.81
N ARG A 90 28.38 -8.67 15.76
CA ARG A 90 28.64 -8.37 17.17
C ARG A 90 28.33 -9.56 18.07
N VAL A 91 29.38 -10.36 18.27
CA VAL A 91 29.59 -11.26 19.41
C VAL A 91 29.73 -10.43 20.67
#